data_AF-A0AAE4HQC9-F1
#
_entry.id   AF-A0AAE4HQC9-F1
#
_cell.length_a   1.000
_cell.length_b   1.000
_cell.length_c   1.000
_cell.angle_alpha   90.00
_cell.angle_beta   90.00
_cell.angle_gamma   90.00
#
_symmetry.space_group_name_H-M   'P 1'
#
loop_
_entity.id
_entity.type
_entity.pdbx_description
1 polymer ?
#
loop_
_entity_poly.entity_id
_entity_poly.type
_entity_poly.pdbx_seq_one_letter_code
_entity_poly.pdbx_strand_id
1 'polypeptide(L)'
;MEKWRVERVKAVLKDYRDTDKYVRKLEEEIRVPYREEDINGDIKGSRGDSDTMFGTLWTIETDKQIRRLKRNKQIVEELLDECGSDTETIIRELYIKRFPQYTMQGLVDSFEIKCGKTKAFEYRNRFFEELDKMLDI
;
A
#
# COMPACT_ATOMS: atom_id res chain seq x y z
N MET A 1 -7.74 -19.39 1.36
CA MET A 1 -7.09 -18.45 0.41
C MET A 1 -5.74 -19.00 -0.06
N GLU A 2 -5.37 -18.80 -1.33
CA GLU A 2 -4.06 -19.18 -1.88
C GLU A 2 -2.92 -18.32 -1.31
N LYS A 3 -1.71 -18.88 -1.21
CA LYS A 3 -0.55 -18.23 -0.56
C LYS A 3 -0.20 -16.87 -1.17
N TRP A 4 -0.25 -16.74 -2.50
CA TRP A 4 0.12 -15.48 -3.18
C TRP A 4 -0.88 -14.35 -2.90
N ARG A 5 -2.18 -14.66 -2.73
CA ARG A 5 -3.22 -13.69 -2.36
C ARG A 5 -3.00 -13.16 -0.94
N VAL A 6 -2.66 -14.06 -0.01
CA VAL A 6 -2.30 -13.68 1.37
C VAL A 6 -1.09 -12.74 1.38
N GLU A 7 -0.07 -13.05 0.59
CA GLU A 7 1.14 -12.23 0.51
C GLU A 7 0.89 -10.87 -0.13
N ARG A 8 -0.01 -10.80 -1.13
CA ARG A 8 -0.50 -9.54 -1.72
C ARG A 8 -1.21 -8.68 -0.69
N VAL A 9 -2.16 -9.25 0.07
CA VAL A 9 -2.87 -8.54 1.14
C VAL A 9 -1.90 -7.99 2.19
N LYS A 10 -0.93 -8.81 2.63
CA LYS A 10 0.10 -8.36 3.58
C LYS A 10 0.94 -7.21 3.03
N ALA A 11 1.27 -7.21 1.73
CA ALA A 11 2.00 -6.12 1.11
C ALA A 11 1.18 -4.82 1.17
N VAL A 12 -0.11 -4.86 0.80
CA VAL A 12 -1.01 -3.71 0.88
C VAL A 12 -1.12 -3.17 2.31
N LEU A 13 -1.27 -4.05 3.31
CA LEU A 13 -1.35 -3.64 4.72
C LEU A 13 -0.04 -3.02 5.24
N LYS A 14 1.12 -3.46 4.73
CA LYS A 14 2.41 -2.84 5.06
C LYS A 14 2.56 -1.47 4.40
N ASP A 15 2.13 -1.35 3.15
CA ASP A 15 2.18 -0.10 2.38
C ASP A 15 1.22 0.94 2.95
N TYR A 16 0.08 0.51 3.50
CA TYR A 16 -0.91 1.37 4.15
C TYR A 16 -0.28 2.38 5.12
N ARG A 17 0.64 1.92 5.98
CA ARG A 17 1.34 2.77 6.96
C ARG A 17 2.07 3.95 6.30
N ASP A 18 2.75 3.69 5.20
CA ASP A 18 3.67 4.64 4.56
C ASP A 18 3.07 5.25 3.28
N THR A 19 1.80 5.00 2.98
CA THR A 19 1.16 5.40 1.73
C THR A 19 1.24 6.90 1.51
N ASP A 20 0.96 7.73 2.53
CA ASP A 20 1.05 9.19 2.41
C ASP A 20 2.47 9.68 2.14
N LYS A 21 3.48 8.95 2.61
CA LYS A 21 4.88 9.26 2.32
C LYS A 21 5.20 8.92 0.86
N TYR A 22 4.74 7.78 0.36
CA TYR A 22 4.94 7.38 -1.04
C TYR A 22 4.22 8.31 -2.01
N VAL A 23 2.97 8.67 -1.72
CA VAL A 23 2.19 9.61 -2.52
C VAL A 23 2.90 10.96 -2.61
N ARG A 24 3.34 11.54 -1.49
CA ARG A 24 4.06 12.82 -1.50
C ARG A 24 5.35 12.78 -2.32
N LYS A 25 6.11 11.69 -2.21
CA LYS A 25 7.34 11.52 -2.98
C LYS A 25 7.06 11.49 -4.48
N LEU A 26 6.04 10.75 -4.91
CA LEU A 26 5.63 10.69 -6.32
C LEU A 26 5.09 12.05 -6.81
N GLU A 27 4.32 12.75 -5.98
CA GLU A 27 3.81 14.10 -6.29
C GLU A 27 4.96 15.12 -6.43
N GLU A 28 6.02 15.03 -5.61
CA GLU A 28 7.25 15.85 -5.73
C GLU A 28 8.03 15.53 -7.02
N GLU A 29 8.17 14.24 -7.37
CA GLU A 29 8.82 13.80 -8.61
C GLU A 29 8.08 14.29 -9.88
N ILE A 30 6.75 14.39 -9.84
CA ILE A 30 5.95 15.01 -10.92
C ILE A 30 6.19 16.52 -10.98
N ARG A 31 6.29 17.20 -9.82
CA ARG A 31 6.42 18.66 -9.74
C ARG A 31 7.78 19.17 -10.22
N VAL A 32 8.83 18.39 -9.99
CA VAL A 32 10.19 18.68 -10.47
C VAL A 32 10.57 17.59 -11.48
N PRO A 33 10.08 17.67 -12.73
CA PRO A 33 10.48 16.72 -13.75
C PRO A 33 12.01 16.80 -13.89
N TYR A 34 12.66 15.65 -13.77
CA TYR A 34 14.10 15.52 -13.93
C TYR A 34 14.53 16.19 -15.24
N ARG A 35 15.35 17.24 -15.13
CA ARG A 35 16.06 17.81 -16.27
C ARG A 35 17.45 17.19 -16.25
N GLU A 36 17.83 16.50 -17.32
CA GLU A 36 19.24 16.21 -17.55
C GLU A 36 20.00 17.56 -17.50
N GLU A 37 21.04 17.67 -16.68
CA GLU A 37 21.98 18.78 -16.83
C GLU A 37 22.54 18.68 -18.24
N ASP A 38 22.33 19.71 -19.04
CA ASP A 38 22.74 19.72 -20.44
C ASP A 38 24.27 19.77 -20.55
N ILE A 39 24.89 18.59 -20.51
CA ILE A 39 26.35 18.41 -20.64
C ILE A 39 26.80 18.66 -22.09
N ASN A 40 25.88 18.85 -23.05
CA ASN A 40 26.13 18.92 -24.49
C ASN A 40 25.29 20.00 -25.20
N GLY A 41 25.18 21.21 -24.63
CA GLY A 41 24.39 22.32 -25.17
C GLY A 41 24.78 22.84 -26.57
N ASP A 42 25.73 22.19 -27.26
CA ASP A 42 26.23 22.55 -28.59
C ASP A 42 25.97 21.50 -29.68
N ILE A 43 25.37 20.35 -29.36
CA ILE A 43 25.04 19.32 -30.36
C ILE A 43 23.59 19.49 -30.83
N LYS A 44 23.42 20.12 -32.00
CA LYS A 44 22.15 20.20 -32.75
C LYS A 44 21.71 18.82 -33.27
N GLY A 45 21.22 17.97 -32.38
CA GLY A 45 20.50 16.73 -32.70
C GLY A 45 18.99 16.91 -32.51
N SER A 46 18.20 16.42 -33.46
CA SER A 46 16.72 16.47 -33.45
C SER A 46 16.16 15.63 -32.28
N ARG A 47 16.10 16.19 -31.07
CA ARG A 47 15.66 15.53 -29.82
C ARG A 47 14.18 15.79 -29.44
N GLY A 48 13.38 16.39 -30.33
CA GLY A 48 12.08 16.99 -29.95
C GLY A 48 10.96 16.03 -29.51
N ASP A 49 10.81 14.87 -30.16
CA ASP A 49 9.59 14.05 -30.02
C ASP A 49 9.72 12.85 -29.07
N SER A 50 10.91 12.24 -28.96
CA SER A 50 11.10 11.06 -28.10
C SER A 50 11.08 11.42 -26.62
N ASP A 51 11.64 12.58 -26.27
CA ASP A 51 11.81 13.02 -24.88
C ASP A 51 10.48 13.49 -24.26
N THR A 52 9.66 14.19 -25.07
CA THR A 52 8.29 14.58 -24.71
C THR A 52 7.35 13.38 -24.59
N MET A 53 7.48 12.38 -25.47
CA MET A 53 6.71 11.14 -25.38
C MET A 53 7.07 10.33 -24.12
N PHE A 54 8.36 10.26 -23.76
CA PHE A 54 8.83 9.61 -22.55
C PHE A 54 8.33 10.30 -21.28
N GLY A 55 8.45 11.63 -21.19
CA GLY A 55 7.93 12.41 -20.05
C GLY A 55 6.41 12.27 -19.88
N THR A 56 5.67 12.18 -20.98
CA THR A 56 4.21 11.96 -20.97
C THR A 56 3.86 10.57 -20.43
N LEU A 57 4.55 9.52 -20.91
CA LEU A 57 4.33 8.14 -20.45
C LEU A 57 4.65 8.00 -18.95
N TRP A 58 5.78 8.56 -18.51
CA TRP A 58 6.19 8.59 -17.10
C TRP A 58 5.11 9.22 -16.21
N THR A 59 4.57 10.37 -16.63
CA THR A 59 3.52 11.09 -15.89
C THR A 59 2.26 10.24 -15.77
N ILE A 60 1.81 9.61 -16.87
CA ILE A 60 0.62 8.74 -16.88
C ILE A 60 0.78 7.55 -15.92
N GLU A 61 1.95 6.91 -15.94
CA GLU A 61 2.23 5.75 -15.09
C GLU A 61 2.28 6.13 -13.61
N THR A 62 2.91 7.27 -13.30
CA THR A 62 2.96 7.83 -11.94
C THR A 62 1.56 8.18 -11.43
N ASP A 63 0.72 8.79 -12.28
CA ASP A 63 -0.68 9.11 -11.96
C ASP A 63 -1.49 7.85 -11.63
N LYS A 64 -1.33 6.78 -12.42
CA LYS A 64 -1.97 5.48 -12.16
C LYS A 64 -1.51 4.89 -10.83
N GLN A 65 -0.21 4.97 -10.53
CA GLN A 65 0.35 4.48 -9.28
C GLN A 65 -0.19 5.26 -8.08
N ILE A 66 -0.26 6.59 -8.14
CA ILE A 66 -0.84 7.42 -7.07
C ILE A 66 -2.30 7.07 -6.85
N ARG A 67 -3.11 6.94 -7.91
CA ARG A 67 -4.52 6.56 -7.80
C ARG A 67 -4.69 5.20 -7.15
N ARG A 68 -3.86 4.22 -7.53
CA ARG A 68 -3.88 2.87 -6.93
C ARG A 68 -3.53 2.89 -5.45
N LEU A 69 -2.47 3.62 -5.06
CA LEU A 69 -2.07 3.76 -3.65
C LEU A 69 -3.17 4.40 -2.82
N LYS A 70 -3.77 5.50 -3.30
CA LYS A 70 -4.88 6.20 -2.63
C LYS A 70 -6.11 5.28 -2.49
N ARG A 71 -6.50 4.56 -3.55
CA ARG A 71 -7.61 3.60 -3.53
C ARG A 71 -7.37 2.46 -2.53
N ASN A 72 -6.18 1.85 -2.55
CA ASN A 72 -5.84 0.78 -1.63
C ASN A 72 -5.89 1.25 -0.17
N LYS A 73 -5.38 2.46 0.10
CA LYS A 73 -5.43 3.06 1.43
C LYS A 73 -6.87 3.25 1.90
N GLN A 74 -7.73 3.81 1.04
CA GLN A 74 -9.14 4.01 1.33
C GLN A 74 -9.87 2.70 1.64
N ILE A 75 -9.65 1.64 0.84
CA ILE A 75 -10.25 0.32 1.07
C ILE A 75 -9.83 -0.24 2.44
N VAL A 76 -8.55 -0.09 2.82
CA VAL A 76 -8.06 -0.55 4.12
C VAL A 76 -8.68 0.26 5.26
N GLU A 77 -8.83 1.58 5.11
CA GLU A 77 -9.52 2.45 6.08
C GLU A 77 -10.97 2.01 6.29
N GLU A 78 -11.74 1.88 5.21
CA GLU A 78 -13.14 1.47 5.25
C GLU A 78 -13.31 0.09 5.93
N LEU A 79 -12.47 -0.89 5.59
CA LEU A 79 -12.53 -2.20 6.21
C LEU A 79 -12.13 -2.19 7.69
N LEU A 80 -11.18 -1.34 8.10
CA LEU A 80 -10.81 -1.21 9.51
C LEU A 80 -11.94 -0.56 10.31
N ASP A 81 -12.63 0.42 9.73
CA ASP A 81 -13.75 1.13 10.38
C ASP A 81 -15.00 0.23 10.51
N GLU A 82 -15.25 -0.65 9.55
CA GLU A 82 -16.38 -1.58 9.58
C GLU A 82 -16.10 -2.86 10.40
N CYS A 83 -14.84 -3.19 10.63
CA CYS A 83 -14.49 -4.41 11.35
C CYS A 83 -14.70 -4.27 12.86
N GLY A 84 -14.86 -5.40 13.55
CA GLY A 84 -14.95 -5.41 15.00
C GLY A 84 -13.61 -5.08 15.67
N SER A 85 -13.66 -4.48 16.87
CA SER A 85 -12.48 -4.08 17.66
C SER A 85 -11.37 -5.13 17.74
N ASP A 86 -11.69 -6.41 18.00
CA ASP A 86 -10.69 -7.48 18.04
C ASP A 86 -9.98 -7.65 16.68
N THR A 87 -10.72 -7.60 15.58
CA THR A 87 -10.16 -7.69 14.22
C THR A 87 -9.25 -6.51 13.94
N GLU A 88 -9.69 -5.30 14.28
CA GLU A 88 -8.91 -4.08 14.09
C GLU A 88 -7.57 -4.17 14.83
N THR A 89 -7.58 -4.56 16.10
CA THR A 89 -6.36 -4.75 16.91
C THR A 89 -5.42 -5.78 16.28
N ILE A 90 -5.96 -6.92 15.82
CA ILE A 90 -5.17 -7.95 15.14
C ILE A 90 -4.48 -7.39 13.90
N ILE A 91 -5.21 -6.66 13.05
CA ILE A 91 -4.68 -6.13 11.79
C ILE A 91 -3.64 -5.05 12.05
N ARG A 92 -3.92 -4.11 12.98
CA ARG A 92 -3.01 -3.02 13.31
C ARG A 92 -1.70 -3.52 13.92
N GLU A 93 -1.76 -4.38 14.94
CA GLU A 93 -0.57 -4.82 15.67
C GLU A 93 0.28 -5.83 14.89
N LEU A 94 -0.34 -6.74 14.13
CA LEU A 94 0.40 -7.82 13.46
C LEU A 94 0.81 -7.50 12.03
N TYR A 95 0.07 -6.64 11.31
CA TYR A 95 0.24 -6.47 9.86
C TYR A 95 0.57 -5.04 9.42
N ILE A 96 0.12 -4.01 10.14
CA ILE A 96 0.39 -2.59 9.81
C ILE A 96 1.63 -2.08 10.56
N LYS A 97 1.78 -2.44 11.84
CA LYS A 97 2.91 -2.02 12.68
C LYS A 97 4.23 -2.44 12.05
N ARG A 98 5.20 -1.52 12.04
CA ARG A 98 6.52 -1.75 11.42
C ARG A 98 7.29 -2.90 12.06
N PHE A 99 7.16 -3.00 13.38
CA PHE A 99 7.80 -4.02 14.20
C PHE A 99 6.72 -4.62 15.10
N PRO A 100 6.01 -5.66 14.63
CA PRO A 100 5.04 -6.38 15.46
C PRO A 100 5.71 -6.93 16.70
N GLN A 101 5.18 -6.59 17.87
CA GLN A 101 5.70 -7.06 19.16
C GLN A 101 4.95 -8.29 19.67
N TYR A 102 3.73 -8.49 19.17
CA TYR A 102 2.87 -9.59 19.56
C TYR A 102 2.86 -10.68 18.49
N THR A 103 2.59 -11.90 18.95
CA THR A 103 2.05 -12.96 18.10
C THR A 103 0.54 -13.02 18.30
N MET A 104 -0.19 -13.79 17.48
CA MET A 104 -1.61 -14.02 17.71
C MET A 104 -1.88 -14.58 19.12
N GLN A 105 -1.01 -15.48 19.60
CA GLN A 105 -1.08 -15.98 20.98
C GLN A 105 -0.79 -14.87 21.99
N GLY A 106 0.24 -14.07 21.73
CA GLY A 106 0.60 -12.92 22.57
C GLY A 106 -0.55 -11.94 22.75
N LEU A 107 -1.32 -11.63 21.70
CA LEU A 107 -2.50 -10.75 21.79
C LEU A 107 -3.59 -11.33 22.70
N VAL A 108 -3.80 -12.64 22.67
CA VAL A 108 -4.77 -13.32 23.56
C VAL A 108 -4.27 -13.31 25.00
N ASP A 109 -3.01 -13.70 25.23
CA ASP A 109 -2.44 -13.84 26.57
C ASP A 109 -2.30 -12.49 27.28
N SER A 110 -2.06 -11.41 26.53
CA SER A 110 -2.01 -10.04 27.05
C SER A 110 -3.38 -9.36 27.13
N PHE A 111 -4.47 -10.05 26.77
CA PHE A 111 -5.83 -9.52 26.77
C PHE A 111 -6.04 -8.29 25.87
N GLU A 112 -5.19 -8.10 24.85
CA GLU A 112 -5.36 -7.06 23.82
C GLU A 112 -6.56 -7.35 22.91
N ILE A 113 -6.95 -8.62 22.81
CA ILE A 113 -8.17 -9.07 22.14
C ILE A 113 -9.02 -9.92 23.07
N LYS A 114 -10.35 -9.81 22.94
CA LYS A 114 -11.30 -10.52 23.81
C LYS A 114 -11.58 -11.94 23.33
N CYS A 115 -11.43 -12.20 22.04
CA CYS A 115 -11.67 -13.50 21.46
C CYS A 115 -10.49 -14.47 21.65
N GLY A 116 -10.80 -15.77 21.71
CA GLY A 116 -9.79 -16.82 21.77
C GLY A 116 -9.04 -16.99 20.43
N LYS A 117 -7.87 -17.62 20.49
CA LYS A 117 -6.94 -17.81 19.36
C LYS A 117 -7.61 -18.29 18.06
N THR A 118 -8.48 -19.30 18.13
CA THR A 118 -9.14 -19.86 16.95
C THR A 118 -10.00 -18.81 16.25
N LYS A 119 -10.82 -18.07 17.02
CA LYS A 119 -11.64 -16.98 16.49
C LYS A 119 -10.78 -15.83 15.96
N ALA A 120 -9.68 -15.51 16.63
CA ALA A 120 -8.74 -14.49 16.15
C ALA A 120 -8.18 -14.83 14.75
N PHE A 121 -7.87 -16.10 14.49
CA PHE A 121 -7.47 -16.55 13.16
C PHE A 121 -8.61 -16.48 12.13
N GLU A 122 -9.83 -16.82 12.53
CA GLU A 122 -11.02 -16.69 11.66
C GLU A 122 -11.28 -15.23 11.29
N TYR A 123 -11.24 -14.31 12.25
CA TYR A 123 -11.40 -12.87 12.03
C TYR A 123 -10.35 -12.31 11.07
N ARG A 124 -9.08 -12.67 11.28
CA ARG A 124 -8.01 -12.31 10.34
C ARG A 124 -8.29 -12.86 8.94
N ASN A 125 -8.63 -14.14 8.83
CA ASN A 125 -8.85 -14.77 7.52
C ASN A 125 -10.01 -14.10 6.77
N ARG A 126 -11.11 -13.80 7.48
CA ARG A 126 -12.25 -13.10 6.91
C ARG A 126 -11.86 -11.70 6.43
N PHE A 127 -11.16 -10.93 7.26
CA PHE A 127 -10.65 -9.60 6.86
C PHE A 127 -9.78 -9.69 5.61
N PHE A 128 -8.87 -10.67 5.56
CA PHE A 128 -8.00 -10.86 4.40
C PHE A 128 -8.82 -11.19 3.14
N GLU A 129 -9.85 -12.02 3.25
CA GLU A 129 -10.71 -12.38 2.12
C GLU A 129 -11.56 -11.20 1.64
N GLU A 130 -12.05 -10.35 2.55
CA GLU A 130 -12.80 -9.14 2.20
C GLU A 130 -11.88 -8.12 1.52
N LEU A 131 -10.69 -7.85 2.08
CA LEU A 131 -9.70 -6.97 1.48
C LEU A 131 -9.26 -7.46 0.10
N ASP A 132 -8.97 -8.75 -0.05
CA ASP A 132 -8.54 -9.31 -1.33
C ASP A 132 -9.62 -9.24 -2.43
N LYS A 133 -10.91 -9.28 -2.05
CA LYS A 133 -12.03 -9.08 -2.99
C LYS A 133 -12.17 -7.63 -3.44
N MET A 134 -11.92 -6.67 -2.55
CA MET A 134 -12.02 -5.24 -2.86
C MET A 134 -10.81 -4.71 -3.64
N LEU A 135 -9.64 -5.33 -3.46
CA LEU A 135 -8.46 -5.09 -4.29
C LEU A 135 -8.72 -5.69 -5.68
N ASP A 136 -9.31 -4.87 -6.57
CA ASP A 136 -9.64 -5.20 -7.97
C ASP A 136 -8.63 -6.19 -8.59
N ILE A 137 -9.18 -7.26 -9.17
CA ILE A 137 -8.51 -8.13 -10.15
C ILE A 137 -8.68 -7.49 -11.53
#